data_AF-A0A2V6ELR7-F1
#
_entry.id   AF-A0A2V6ELR7-F1
#
_cell.length_a   1.000
_cell.length_b   1.000
_cell.length_c   1.000
_cell.angle_alpha   90.00
_cell.angle_beta   90.00
_cell.angle_gamma   90.00
#
_symmetry.space_group_name_H-M   'P 1'
#
loop_
_entity.id
_entity.type
_entity.pdbx_description
1 polymer ?
#
loop_
_entity_poly.entity_id
_entity_poly.type
_entity_poly.pdbx_seq_one_letter_code
_entity_poly.pdbx_strand_id
1 'polypeptide(L)'
;MNLSPPTQARRPWYRPSLTTQIMIGLVVGALIGWLQPDWGNKVYFLRDIFINLIKSIIAPLVFSTIVVGIAGAGALKKVGRMGVKALVYFEIVTTAALFIGLAVVNFTKPGAGVTLAAGNIDIVKTIEQSHPKTLV
;
A
#
# COMPACT_ATOMS: atom_id res chain seq x y z
N MET A 1 -6.44 41.71 31.13
CA MET A 1 -5.48 41.43 30.03
C MET A 1 -6.25 40.80 28.88
N ASN A 2 -6.46 41.58 27.82
CA ASN A 2 -7.24 41.20 26.65
C ASN A 2 -6.32 40.43 25.70
N LEU A 3 -6.54 39.13 25.49
CA LEU A 3 -5.74 38.32 24.57
C LEU A 3 -6.36 38.44 23.18
N SER A 4 -5.74 39.23 22.31
CA SER A 4 -6.09 39.24 20.88
C SER A 4 -5.97 37.82 20.32
N PRO A 5 -6.95 37.34 19.52
CA PRO A 5 -6.87 36.03 18.92
C PRO A 5 -5.65 35.95 17.97
N PRO A 6 -4.92 34.83 17.92
CA PRO A 6 -3.79 34.68 17.03
C PRO A 6 -4.27 34.81 15.57
N THR A 7 -3.73 35.80 14.87
CA THR A 7 -3.96 36.01 13.44
C THR A 7 -3.52 34.75 12.70
N GLN A 8 -4.48 33.98 12.17
CA GLN A 8 -4.17 32.79 11.38
C GLN A 8 -3.37 33.21 10.15
N ALA A 9 -2.08 32.84 10.13
CA ALA A 9 -1.22 33.04 8.97
C ALA A 9 -1.84 32.32 7.76
N ARG A 10 -2.37 33.10 6.81
CA ARG A 10 -2.85 32.62 5.51
C ARG A 10 -1.71 31.84 4.86
N ARG A 11 -1.86 30.52 4.72
CA ARG A 11 -0.87 29.69 4.02
C ARG A 11 -0.72 30.23 2.59
N PRO A 12 0.50 30.53 2.11
CA PRO A 12 0.70 31.09 0.79
C PRO A 12 0.19 30.11 -0.28
N TRP A 13 -0.59 30.61 -1.23
CA TRP A 13 -1.29 29.84 -2.27
C TRP A 13 -0.37 29.01 -3.18
N TYR A 14 0.93 29.32 -3.18
CA TYR A 14 1.97 28.60 -3.93
C TYR A 14 2.41 27.26 -3.32
N ARG A 15 1.85 26.84 -2.18
CA ARG A 15 2.09 25.50 -1.61
C ARG A 15 0.87 24.60 -1.85
N PRO A 16 0.80 23.90 -2.99
CA PRO A 16 -0.28 22.94 -3.23
C PRO A 16 -0.32 21.91 -2.09
N SER A 17 -1.52 21.44 -1.77
CA SER A 17 -1.69 20.39 -0.76
C SER A 17 -0.92 19.13 -1.19
N LEU A 18 -0.48 18.31 -0.23
CA LEU A 18 0.23 17.07 -0.54
C LEU A 18 -0.61 16.16 -1.44
N THR A 19 -1.92 16.13 -1.22
CA THR A 19 -2.89 15.43 -2.06
C THR A 19 -2.90 15.97 -3.50
N THR A 20 -2.88 17.29 -3.67
CA THR A 20 -2.80 17.93 -4.99
C THR A 20 -1.48 17.57 -5.69
N GLN A 21 -0.37 17.56 -4.96
CA GLN A 21 0.94 17.19 -5.50
C GLN A 21 0.99 15.73 -5.95
N ILE A 22 0.37 14.80 -5.20
CA ILE A 22 0.27 13.38 -5.60
C ILE A 22 -0.58 13.24 -6.86
N MET A 23 -1.70 13.95 -6.97
CA MET A 23 -2.55 13.92 -8.17
C MET A 23 -1.83 14.47 -9.40
N ILE A 24 -1.12 15.59 -9.26
CA ILE A 24 -0.29 16.13 -10.34
C ILE A 24 0.79 15.12 -10.74
N GLY A 25 1.48 14.52 -9.76
CA GLY A 25 2.50 13.50 -10.01
C GLY A 25 1.97 12.26 -10.72
N LEU A 26 0.76 11.79 -10.37
CA LEU A 26 0.10 10.66 -11.03
C LEU A 26 -0.21 10.97 -12.50
N VAL A 27 -0.80 12.15 -12.77
CA VAL A 27 -1.17 12.56 -14.13
C VAL A 27 0.07 12.76 -14.99
N VAL A 28 1.10 13.44 -14.45
CA VAL A 28 2.37 13.64 -15.16
C VAL A 28 3.07 12.31 -15.41
N GLY A 29 3.12 11.41 -14.42
CA GLY A 29 3.70 10.07 -14.58
C GLY A 29 2.99 9.24 -15.65
N ALA A 30 1.66 9.28 -15.68
CA ALA A 30 0.87 8.61 -16.71
C ALA A 30 1.10 9.19 -18.11
N LEU A 31 1.16 10.54 -18.25
CA LEU A 31 1.44 11.22 -19.51
C LEU A 31 2.84 10.88 -20.05
N ILE A 32 3.86 10.89 -19.18
CA ILE A 32 5.23 10.52 -19.57
C ILE A 32 5.29 9.06 -20.01
N GLY A 33 4.64 8.15 -19.26
CA GLY A 33 4.57 6.74 -19.62
C GLY A 33 3.86 6.48 -20.94
N TRP A 34 2.89 7.31 -21.31
CA TRP A 34 2.19 7.24 -22.59
C TRP A 34 2.98 7.83 -23.77
N LEU A 35 3.66 8.96 -23.56
CA LEU A 35 4.40 9.68 -24.62
C LEU A 35 5.77 9.06 -24.93
N GLN A 36 6.47 8.51 -23.94
CA GLN A 36 7.81 7.92 -24.10
C GLN A 36 7.96 6.65 -23.25
N PRO A 37 7.55 5.47 -23.76
CA PRO A 37 7.67 4.21 -23.02
C PRO A 37 9.11 3.82 -22.69
N ASP A 38 10.10 4.21 -23.52
CA ASP A 38 11.53 3.94 -23.29
C ASP A 38 12.09 4.64 -22.04
N TRP A 39 11.54 5.81 -21.69
CA TRP A 39 11.88 6.51 -20.44
C TRP A 39 11.38 5.75 -19.21
N GLY A 40 10.38 4.88 -19.38
CA GLY A 40 9.87 3.99 -18.33
C GLY A 40 11.01 3.26 -17.62
N ASN A 41 11.93 2.63 -18.36
CA ASN A 41 13.02 1.83 -17.77
C ASN A 41 13.93 2.61 -16.79
N LYS A 42 14.15 3.91 -17.02
CA LYS A 42 14.97 4.74 -16.11
C LYS A 42 14.21 5.09 -14.81
N VAL A 43 12.89 5.17 -14.87
CA VAL A 43 12.03 5.50 -13.73
C VAL A 43 11.80 4.29 -12.81
N TYR A 44 12.09 3.06 -13.28
CA TYR A 44 11.93 1.85 -12.45
C TYR A 44 12.79 1.91 -11.19
N PHE A 45 14.02 2.41 -11.28
CA PHE A 45 14.89 2.58 -10.11
C PHE A 45 14.25 3.50 -9.05
N LEU A 46 13.65 4.60 -9.48
CA LEU A 46 12.99 5.55 -8.57
C LEU A 46 11.74 4.92 -7.92
N ARG A 47 10.95 4.17 -8.69
CA ARG A 47 9.81 3.39 -8.17
C ARG A 47 10.27 2.39 -7.13
N ASP A 48 11.32 1.62 -7.43
CA ASP A 48 11.79 0.55 -6.57
C ASP A 48 12.36 1.11 -5.26
N ILE A 49 13.11 2.22 -5.31
CA ILE A 49 13.51 2.96 -4.10
C ILE A 49 12.29 3.40 -3.31
N PHE A 50 11.32 4.05 -3.94
CA PHE A 50 10.14 4.56 -3.26
C PHE A 50 9.34 3.46 -2.55
N ILE A 51 9.09 2.35 -3.25
CA ILE A 51 8.38 1.20 -2.69
C ILE A 51 9.20 0.54 -1.58
N ASN A 52 10.52 0.43 -1.71
CA ASN A 52 11.38 -0.11 -0.65
C ASN A 52 11.42 0.78 0.59
N LEU A 53 11.40 2.11 0.42
CA LEU A 53 11.26 3.07 1.53
C LEU A 53 9.95 2.86 2.28
N ILE A 54 8.83 2.73 1.56
CA ILE A 54 7.52 2.45 2.18
C ILE A 54 7.57 1.11 2.93
N LYS A 55 8.05 0.05 2.28
CA LYS A 55 8.16 -1.30 2.88
C LYS A 55 9.03 -1.31 4.14
N SER A 56 10.13 -0.56 4.13
CA SER A 56 11.04 -0.43 5.29
C SER A 56 10.36 0.23 6.49
N ILE A 57 9.41 1.15 6.26
CA ILE A 57 8.69 1.85 7.33
C ILE A 57 7.46 1.06 7.83
N ILE A 58 6.78 0.30 6.97
CA ILE A 58 5.54 -0.42 7.34
C ILE A 58 5.78 -1.37 8.52
N ALA A 59 6.85 -2.17 8.48
CA ALA A 59 7.13 -3.17 9.52
C ALA A 59 7.27 -2.56 10.94
N PRO A 60 8.15 -1.57 11.19
CA PRO A 60 8.27 -0.96 12.52
C PRO A 60 7.01 -0.18 12.93
N LEU A 61 6.30 0.44 11.98
CA LEU A 61 5.07 1.19 12.24
C LEU A 61 3.94 0.26 12.71
N VAL A 62 3.69 -0.83 12.01
CA VAL A 62 2.64 -1.79 12.38
C VAL A 62 2.95 -2.45 13.73
N PHE A 63 4.21 -2.84 13.97
CA PHE A 63 4.59 -3.40 15.27
C PHE A 63 4.38 -2.39 16.41
N SER A 64 4.90 -1.17 16.26
CA SER A 64 4.79 -0.13 17.29
C SER A 64 3.33 0.22 17.60
N THR A 65 2.50 0.38 16.57
CA THR A 65 1.07 0.69 16.76
C THR A 65 0.31 -0.42 17.49
N ILE A 66 0.60 -1.69 17.20
CA ILE A 66 0.02 -2.82 17.92
C ILE A 66 0.49 -2.84 19.38
N VAL A 67 1.79 -2.66 19.63
CA VAL A 67 2.35 -2.65 20.99
C VAL A 67 1.74 -1.53 21.84
N VAL A 68 1.72 -0.30 21.32
CA VAL A 68 1.12 0.86 22.00
C VAL A 68 -0.38 0.65 22.19
N GLY A 69 -1.07 0.08 21.21
CA GLY A 69 -2.49 -0.23 21.29
C GLY A 69 -2.84 -1.24 22.39
N ILE A 70 -2.02 -2.28 22.56
CA ILE A 70 -2.20 -3.28 23.62
C ILE A 70 -1.80 -2.70 24.98
N ALA A 71 -0.67 -1.99 25.06
CA ALA A 71 -0.15 -1.42 26.31
C ALA A 71 -1.06 -0.33 26.90
N GLY A 72 -1.68 0.50 26.07
CA GLY A 72 -2.58 1.58 26.51
C GLY A 72 -3.93 1.09 27.02
N ALA A 73 -4.32 -0.14 26.73
CA ALA A 73 -5.60 -0.69 27.14
C ALA A 73 -5.42 -1.50 28.43
N GLY A 74 -5.44 -0.80 29.57
CA GLY A 74 -5.09 -1.29 30.92
C GLY A 74 -5.87 -2.49 31.50
N ALA A 75 -6.62 -3.25 30.71
CA ALA A 75 -7.17 -4.54 31.10
C ALA A 75 -7.12 -5.54 29.94
N LEU A 76 -6.19 -6.49 29.98
CA LEU A 76 -5.99 -7.53 28.96
C LEU A 76 -7.30 -8.28 28.60
N LYS A 77 -8.19 -8.50 29.57
CA LYS A 77 -9.50 -9.14 29.34
C LYS A 77 -10.44 -8.29 28.48
N LYS A 78 -10.40 -6.96 28.63
CA LYS A 78 -11.17 -6.03 27.78
C LYS A 78 -10.56 -5.94 26.38
N VAL A 79 -9.22 -5.92 26.30
CA VAL A 79 -8.47 -5.93 25.03
C VAL A 79 -8.76 -7.18 24.23
N GLY A 80 -8.67 -8.37 24.84
CA GLY A 80 -8.94 -9.63 24.16
C GLY A 80 -10.35 -9.69 23.57
N ARG A 81 -11.37 -9.21 24.31
CA ARG A 81 -12.75 -9.16 23.79
C ARG A 81 -12.90 -8.17 22.62
N MET A 82 -12.23 -7.01 22.66
CA MET A 82 -12.25 -6.08 21.54
C MET A 82 -11.48 -6.63 20.34
N GLY A 83 -10.35 -7.29 20.57
CA GLY A 83 -9.55 -7.96 19.53
C GLY A 83 -10.34 -9.05 18.82
N VAL A 84 -11.05 -9.91 19.55
CA VAL A 84 -11.91 -10.95 18.95
C VAL A 84 -13.05 -10.33 18.12
N LYS A 85 -13.71 -9.29 18.62
CA LYS A 85 -14.74 -8.58 17.84
C LYS A 85 -14.15 -7.95 16.58
N ALA A 86 -12.95 -7.36 16.67
CA ALA A 86 -12.25 -6.79 15.54
C ALA A 86 -11.83 -7.86 14.53
N LEU A 87 -11.35 -9.03 14.98
CA LEU A 87 -11.01 -10.16 14.09
C LEU A 87 -12.23 -10.70 13.36
N VAL A 88 -13.35 -10.92 14.06
CA VAL A 88 -14.60 -11.37 13.42
C VAL A 88 -15.09 -10.33 12.42
N TYR A 89 -15.04 -9.04 12.77
CA TYR A 89 -15.40 -7.96 11.84
C TYR A 89 -14.45 -7.90 10.64
N PHE A 90 -13.13 -7.98 10.88
CA PHE A 90 -12.11 -7.99 9.84
C PHE A 90 -12.33 -9.14 8.88
N GLU A 91 -12.50 -10.36 9.38
CA GLU A 91 -12.71 -11.56 8.56
C GLU A 91 -13.96 -11.47 7.68
N ILE A 92 -15.09 -11.03 8.24
CA ILE A 92 -16.34 -10.89 7.49
C ILE A 92 -16.17 -9.83 6.39
N VAL A 93 -15.60 -8.68 6.73
CA VAL A 93 -15.42 -7.56 5.79
C VAL A 93 -14.39 -7.89 4.71
N THR A 94 -13.26 -8.53 5.05
CA THR A 94 -12.24 -8.93 4.06
C THR A 94 -12.75 -10.04 3.16
N THR A 95 -13.51 -11.00 3.70
CA THR A 95 -14.16 -12.04 2.91
C THR A 95 -15.15 -11.41 1.92
N ALA A 96 -16.03 -10.52 2.40
CA ALA A 96 -16.96 -9.81 1.52
C ALA A 96 -16.24 -8.98 0.44
N ALA A 97 -15.18 -8.26 0.83
CA ALA A 97 -14.35 -7.50 -0.11
C ALA A 97 -13.66 -8.39 -1.14
N LEU A 98 -13.16 -9.56 -0.73
CA LEU A 98 -12.55 -10.55 -1.62
C LEU A 98 -13.57 -11.12 -2.62
N PHE A 99 -14.77 -11.47 -2.17
CA PHE A 99 -15.85 -11.94 -3.04
C PHE A 99 -16.21 -10.90 -4.10
N ILE A 100 -16.40 -9.64 -3.69
CA ILE A 100 -16.72 -8.54 -4.61
C ILE A 100 -15.55 -8.30 -5.59
N GLY A 101 -14.32 -8.20 -5.07
CA GLY A 101 -13.13 -8.00 -5.91
C GLY A 101 -12.96 -9.12 -6.93
N LEU A 102 -13.13 -10.37 -6.50
CA LEU A 102 -13.05 -11.55 -7.37
C LEU A 102 -14.17 -11.54 -8.42
N ALA A 103 -15.41 -11.21 -8.04
CA ALA A 103 -16.52 -11.11 -8.98
C ALA A 103 -16.25 -10.05 -10.07
N VAL A 104 -15.78 -8.85 -9.67
CA VAL A 104 -15.45 -7.76 -10.59
C VAL A 104 -14.29 -8.15 -11.51
N VAL A 105 -13.23 -8.79 -10.99
CA VAL A 105 -12.09 -9.24 -11.81
C VAL A 105 -12.51 -10.34 -12.79
N ASN A 106 -13.37 -11.27 -12.38
CA ASN A 106 -13.86 -12.32 -13.28
C ASN A 106 -14.78 -11.78 -14.38
N PHE A 107 -15.56 -10.72 -14.08
CA PHE A 107 -16.45 -10.10 -15.04
C PHE A 107 -15.71 -9.17 -16.01
N THR A 108 -14.94 -8.22 -15.48
CA THR A 108 -14.22 -7.21 -16.28
C THR A 108 -12.97 -7.79 -16.95
N LYS A 109 -12.42 -8.89 -16.44
CA LYS A 109 -11.17 -9.52 -16.88
C LYS A 109 -10.05 -8.51 -17.18
N PRO A 110 -9.73 -7.64 -16.21
CA PRO A 110 -8.71 -6.60 -16.42
C PRO A 110 -7.37 -7.26 -16.75
N GLY A 111 -6.77 -6.86 -17.87
CA GLY A 111 -5.52 -7.43 -18.37
C GLY A 111 -5.68 -8.50 -19.46
N ALA A 112 -6.91 -8.89 -19.84
CA ALA A 112 -7.12 -9.72 -21.03
C ALA A 112 -6.55 -9.01 -22.28
N GLY A 113 -5.58 -9.64 -22.94
CA GLY A 113 -4.87 -9.06 -24.09
C GLY A 113 -3.60 -8.27 -23.77
N VAL A 114 -3.22 -8.16 -22.49
CA VAL A 114 -1.91 -7.58 -22.10
C VAL A 114 -0.83 -8.65 -22.22
N THR A 115 0.03 -8.55 -23.24
CA THR A 115 1.24 -9.37 -23.34
C THR A 115 2.25 -8.87 -22.32
N LEU A 116 2.26 -9.48 -21.13
CA LEU A 116 3.31 -9.27 -20.16
C LEU A 116 4.59 -9.93 -20.71
N ALA A 117 5.59 -9.12 -21.09
CA ALA A 117 6.92 -9.64 -21.38
C ALA A 117 7.41 -10.39 -20.13
N ALA A 118 7.59 -11.70 -20.26
CA ALA A 118 7.82 -12.67 -19.19
C ALA A 118 9.20 -12.54 -18.51
N GLY A 119 9.72 -11.32 -18.32
CA GLY A 119 11.09 -11.10 -17.83
C GLY A 119 11.33 -11.39 -16.35
N ASN A 120 10.31 -11.78 -15.56
CA ASN A 120 10.46 -11.99 -14.11
C ASN A 120 9.67 -13.18 -13.55
N ILE A 121 8.99 -13.97 -14.39
CA ILE A 121 8.22 -15.14 -13.92
C ILE A 121 9.16 -16.33 -13.66
N ASP A 122 10.30 -16.38 -14.34
CA ASP A 122 11.31 -17.43 -14.15
C ASP A 122 12.04 -17.34 -12.81
N ILE A 123 12.19 -16.13 -12.25
CA ILE A 123 12.83 -15.93 -10.94
C ILE A 123 11.93 -16.45 -9.81
N VAL A 124 10.61 -16.29 -9.93
CA VAL A 124 9.64 -16.82 -8.95
C VAL A 124 9.50 -18.34 -9.07
N LYS A 125 9.53 -18.90 -10.30
CA LYS A 125 9.52 -20.36 -10.52
C LYS A 125 10.80 -21.06 -10.05
N THR A 126 11.96 -20.40 -10.18
CA THR A 126 13.25 -20.95 -9.72
C THR A 126 13.31 -21.06 -8.19
N ILE A 127 12.63 -20.17 -7.46
CA ILE A 127 12.56 -20.23 -5.99
C ILE A 127 11.68 -21.40 -5.51
N GLU A 128 10.61 -21.76 -6.22
CA GLU A 128 9.79 -22.94 -5.87
C GLU A 128 10.46 -24.29 -6.18
N GLN A 129 11.37 -24.36 -7.16
CA GLN A 129 12.08 -25.61 -7.50
C GLN A 129 13.34 -25.88 -6.66
N SER A 130 13.76 -24.93 -5.81
CA SER A 130 15.00 -25.04 -5.02
C SER A 130 14.84 -25.76 -3.66
N HIS A 131 13.70 -26.40 -3.39
CA HIS A 131 13.58 -27.37 -2.30
C HIS A 131 13.83 -28.79 -2.84
N PRO A 132 15.05 -29.34 -2.69
CA PRO A 132 15.29 -30.74 -3.02
C PRO A 132 14.41 -31.63 -2.13
N LYS A 133 13.35 -32.22 -2.69
CA LYS A 133 12.73 -33.42 -2.14
C LYS A 133 13.65 -34.60 -2.43
N THR A 134 14.72 -34.72 -1.66
CA THR A 134 15.56 -35.93 -1.60
C THR A 134 15.66 -36.40 -0.16
N LEU A 135 14.61 -37.10 0.25
CA LEU A 135 14.66 -38.18 1.24
C LEU A 135 14.11 -39.43 0.55
N VAL A 136 14.85 -39.95 -0.44
CA VAL A 136 15.23 -41.36 -0.64
C VAL A 136 16.46 -41.34 -1.55
#